data_AF-A0A258EE90-F1
#
_entry.id   AF-A0A258EE90-F1
#
_cell.length_a   1.000
_cell.length_b   1.000
_cell.length_c   1.000
_cell.angle_alpha   90.00
_cell.angle_beta   90.00
_cell.angle_gamma   90.00
#
_symmetry.space_group_name_H-M   'P 1'
#
loop_
_entity.id
_entity.type
_entity.pdbx_description
1 polymer ?
#
loop_
_entity_poly.entity_id
_entity_poly.type
_entity_poly.pdbx_seq_one_letter_code
_entity_poly.pdbx_strand_id
1 'polypeptide(L)'
;MLPAVAQGAIGIERRTDDTHTARLLSAIHDRDTGLRLAAERSFLLTLDGSCETPIAGLAVLEGQTLWLRGELLRPDGSANVAGDLRGPVSEGAQIGKALAETLLTRAGPGFFG
;
A
#
# COMPACT_ATOMS: atom_id res chain seq x y z
N MET A 1 -2.45 -9.10 -13.28
CA MET A 1 -1.60 -9.31 -12.10
C MET A 1 -1.32 -7.94 -11.50
N LEU A 2 -1.71 -7.72 -10.24
CA LEU A 2 -1.35 -6.50 -9.52
C LEU A 2 0.14 -6.55 -9.14
N PRO A 3 0.83 -5.38 -9.05
CA PRO A 3 2.21 -5.33 -8.61
C PRO A 3 2.33 -5.57 -7.11
N ALA A 4 3.56 -5.86 -6.66
CA ALA A 4 3.88 -5.78 -5.24
C ALA A 4 3.65 -4.34 -4.74
N VAL A 5 3.29 -4.20 -3.47
CA VAL A 5 3.15 -2.91 -2.79
C VAL A 5 4.43 -2.09 -2.99
N ALA A 6 4.30 -0.82 -3.38
CA ALA A 6 5.39 0.10 -3.66
C ALA A 6 6.34 -0.28 -4.82
N GLN A 7 5.97 -1.24 -5.67
CA GLN A 7 6.82 -1.66 -6.79
C GLN A 7 7.11 -0.48 -7.74
N GLY A 8 8.40 -0.29 -8.05
CA GLY A 8 8.87 0.78 -8.94
C GLY A 8 9.14 2.11 -8.24
N ALA A 9 8.80 2.25 -6.95
CA ALA A 9 9.18 3.43 -6.16
C ALA A 9 10.53 3.22 -5.46
N ILE A 10 11.32 4.29 -5.38
CA ILE A 10 12.56 4.32 -4.58
C ILE A 10 12.28 5.11 -3.29
N GLY A 11 12.46 4.44 -2.16
CA GLY A 11 12.42 5.06 -0.83
C GLY A 11 13.83 5.41 -0.36
N ILE A 12 14.01 6.59 0.25
CA ILE A 12 15.25 6.99 0.89
C ILE A 12 14.97 7.25 2.37
N GLU A 13 15.68 6.55 3.24
CA GLU A 13 15.60 6.73 4.69
C GLU A 13 16.69 7.72 5.16
N ARG A 14 16.34 8.52 6.17
CA ARG A 14 17.26 9.45 6.85
C ARG A 14 16.99 9.44 8.35
N ARG A 15 17.98 9.89 9.14
CA ARG A 15 17.76 10.20 10.56
C ARG A 15 16.73 11.32 10.70
N THR A 16 15.88 11.24 11.72
CA THR A 16 14.75 12.15 11.95
C THR A 16 15.18 13.58 12.30
N ASP A 17 16.35 13.79 12.88
CA ASP A 17 16.93 15.08 13.28
C ASP A 17 17.84 15.72 12.21
N ASP A 18 18.18 15.00 11.14
CA ASP A 18 19.05 15.50 10.07
C ASP A 18 18.30 16.41 9.07
N THR A 19 18.17 17.69 9.45
CA THR A 19 17.48 18.72 8.65
C THR A 19 18.23 19.11 7.37
N HIS A 20 19.55 18.90 7.32
CA HIS A 20 20.33 19.15 6.11
C HIS A 20 19.94 18.15 5.01
N THR A 21 19.96 16.86 5.35
CA THR A 21 19.53 15.79 4.45
C THR A 21 18.06 15.94 4.06
N ALA A 22 17.19 16.30 5.00
CA ALA A 22 15.77 16.53 4.71
C ALA A 22 15.53 17.59 3.61
N ARG A 23 16.30 18.69 3.62
CA ARG A 23 16.21 19.72 2.57
C ARG A 23 16.65 19.20 1.20
N LEU A 24 17.74 18.42 1.14
CA LEU A 24 18.21 17.82 -0.11
C LEU A 24 17.18 16.85 -0.69
N LEU A 25 16.62 15.97 0.16
CA LEU A 25 15.63 14.99 -0.27
C LEU A 25 14.31 15.63 -0.74
N SER A 26 13.95 16.80 -0.20
CA SER A 26 12.73 17.51 -0.61
C SER A 26 12.74 17.90 -2.10
N ALA A 27 13.91 18.14 -2.68
CA ALA A 27 14.06 18.53 -4.08
C ALA A 27 13.80 17.37 -5.06
N ILE A 28 13.89 16.12 -4.60
CA ILE A 28 13.69 14.91 -5.42
C ILE A 28 12.44 14.12 -5.00
N HIS A 29 11.65 14.64 -4.05
CA HIS A 29 10.44 13.99 -3.59
C HIS A 29 9.29 14.18 -4.59
N ASP A 30 8.83 13.08 -5.18
CA ASP A 30 7.61 13.08 -5.97
C ASP A 30 6.38 12.95 -5.07
N ARG A 31 5.62 14.04 -4.95
CA ARG A 31 4.44 14.13 -4.08
C ARG A 31 3.37 13.10 -4.46
N ASP A 32 3.12 12.91 -5.75
CA ASP A 32 2.06 12.03 -6.23
C ASP A 32 2.38 10.55 -5.97
N THR A 33 3.64 10.16 -6.07
CA THR A 33 4.13 8.85 -5.60
C THR A 33 3.97 8.73 -4.09
N GLY A 34 4.33 9.76 -3.32
CA GLY A 34 4.14 9.77 -1.86
C GLY A 34 2.69 9.53 -1.44
N LEU A 35 1.74 10.16 -2.14
CA LEU A 35 0.29 10.02 -1.89
C LEU A 35 -0.21 8.60 -2.19
N ARG A 36 0.22 8.00 -3.30
CA ARG A 36 -0.09 6.60 -3.64
C ARG A 36 0.50 5.63 -2.61
N LEU A 37 1.76 5.82 -2.25
CA LEU A 37 2.47 4.99 -1.28
C LEU A 37 1.86 5.05 0.13
N ALA A 38 1.25 6.17 0.53
CA ALA A 38 0.55 6.26 1.80
C ALA A 38 -0.57 5.23 1.92
N ALA A 39 -1.32 5.02 0.83
CA ALA A 39 -2.38 4.01 0.77
C ALA A 39 -1.81 2.59 0.71
N GLU A 40 -0.88 2.33 -0.22
CA GLU A 40 -0.30 1.00 -0.42
C GLU A 40 0.45 0.49 0.82
N ARG A 41 1.23 1.35 1.49
CA ARG A 41 1.93 0.97 2.73
C ARG A 41 0.99 0.74 3.89
N SER A 42 -0.05 1.57 4.05
CA SER A 42 -1.04 1.36 5.11
C SER A 42 -1.81 0.05 4.91
N PHE A 43 -2.09 -0.31 3.67
CA PHE A 43 -2.69 -1.60 3.31
C PHE A 43 -1.78 -2.76 3.73
N LEU A 44 -0.50 -2.76 3.32
CA LEU A 44 0.44 -3.82 3.68
C LEU A 44 0.67 -3.94 5.19
N LEU A 45 0.86 -2.80 5.87
CA LEU A 45 1.04 -2.74 7.33
C LEU A 45 -0.14 -3.34 8.10
N THR A 46 -1.37 -3.11 7.61
CA THR A 46 -2.59 -3.62 8.25
C THR A 46 -2.74 -5.13 8.07
N LEU A 47 -2.20 -5.68 6.98
CA LEU A 47 -2.18 -7.13 6.70
C LEU A 47 -1.07 -7.87 7.44
N ASP A 48 -0.22 -7.16 8.19
CA ASP A 48 1.03 -7.70 8.77
C ASP A 48 1.90 -8.40 7.71
N GLY A 49 1.88 -7.86 6.48
CA GLY A 49 2.53 -8.46 5.32
C GLY A 49 4.03 -8.19 5.26
N SER A 50 4.78 -9.15 4.73
CA SER A 50 6.21 -9.04 4.44
C SER A 50 6.47 -9.18 2.94
N CYS A 51 7.75 -9.16 2.54
CA CYS A 51 8.15 -9.45 1.16
C CYS A 51 7.88 -10.91 0.73
N GLU A 52 7.60 -11.81 1.67
CA GLU A 52 7.33 -13.23 1.40
C GLU A 52 5.82 -13.54 1.42
N THR A 53 4.98 -12.61 1.90
CA THR A 53 3.54 -12.80 1.97
C THR A 53 2.93 -12.53 0.58
N PRO A 54 2.06 -13.41 0.02
CA PRO A 54 1.49 -13.22 -1.32
C PRO A 54 0.42 -12.12 -1.34
N ILE A 55 0.86 -10.87 -1.28
CA ILE A 55 0.03 -9.66 -1.23
C ILE A 55 0.44 -8.74 -2.38
N ALA A 56 -0.55 -8.25 -3.12
CA ALA A 56 -0.36 -7.27 -4.17
C ALA A 56 -1.23 -6.02 -3.91
N GLY A 57 -0.75 -4.87 -4.36
CA GLY A 57 -1.42 -3.59 -4.11
C GLY A 57 -0.98 -2.49 -5.07
N LEU A 58 -1.95 -1.70 -5.56
CA LEU A 58 -1.68 -0.59 -6.46
C LEU A 58 -2.67 0.56 -6.24
N ALA A 59 -2.13 1.72 -5.88
CA ALA A 59 -2.87 2.97 -5.81
C ALA A 59 -2.67 3.82 -7.07
N VAL A 60 -3.78 4.35 -7.60
CA VAL A 60 -3.80 5.25 -8.75
C VAL A 60 -4.47 6.55 -8.35
N LEU A 61 -3.94 7.69 -8.80
CA LEU A 61 -4.56 9.00 -8.63
C LEU A 61 -5.42 9.33 -9.86
N GLU A 62 -6.69 9.62 -9.62
CA GLU A 62 -7.67 10.07 -10.60
C GLU A 62 -8.14 11.47 -10.17
N GLY A 63 -7.32 12.49 -10.41
CA GLY A 63 -7.57 13.86 -9.95
C GLY A 63 -7.47 13.98 -8.43
N GLN A 64 -8.58 14.25 -7.76
CA GLN A 64 -8.66 14.33 -6.29
C GLN A 64 -9.09 13.01 -5.62
N THR A 65 -9.24 11.95 -6.41
CA THR A 65 -9.61 10.62 -5.95
C THR A 65 -8.41 9.68 -6.00
N LEU A 66 -8.19 8.94 -4.92
CA LEU A 66 -7.27 7.81 -4.88
C LEU A 66 -8.07 6.52 -5.06
N TRP A 67 -7.63 5.66 -5.98
CA TRP A 67 -8.17 4.32 -6.18
C TRP A 67 -7.12 3.29 -5.80
N LEU A 68 -7.37 2.55 -4.73
CA LEU A 68 -6.52 1.45 -4.29
C LEU A 68 -7.14 0.12 -4.68
N ARG A 69 -6.36 -0.74 -5.34
CA ARG A 69 -6.69 -2.16 -5.57
C ARG A 69 -5.74 -3.03 -4.75
N GLY A 70 -6.25 -4.12 -4.19
CA GLY A 70 -5.48 -5.05 -3.37
C GLY A 70 -5.92 -6.50 -3.59
N GLU A 71 -4.99 -7.41 -3.38
CA GLU A 71 -5.18 -8.85 -3.61
C GLU A 71 -4.36 -9.66 -2.60
N LEU A 72 -4.98 -10.68 -2.00
CA LEU A 72 -4.36 -11.63 -1.08
C LEU A 72 -4.45 -13.02 -1.72
N LEU A 73 -3.33 -13.74 -1.81
CA LEU A 73 -3.29 -15.09 -2.32
C LEU A 73 -2.75 -16.05 -1.27
N ARG A 74 -3.20 -17.31 -1.31
CA ARG A 74 -2.48 -18.38 -0.63
C ARG A 74 -1.18 -18.71 -1.36
N PRO A 75 -0.12 -19.13 -0.66
CA PRO A 75 1.16 -19.48 -1.30
C PRO A 75 1.05 -20.58 -2.37
N ASP A 76 0.10 -21.51 -2.20
CA ASP A 76 -0.19 -22.59 -3.15
C ASP A 76 -1.14 -22.16 -4.30
N GLY A 77 -1.62 -20.92 -4.28
CA GLY A 77 -2.57 -20.38 -5.26
C GLY A 77 -4.00 -20.90 -5.13
N SER A 78 -4.33 -21.70 -4.10
CA SER A 78 -5.65 -22.33 -3.94
C SER A 78 -6.77 -21.35 -3.63
N ALA A 79 -6.43 -20.16 -3.11
CA ALA A 79 -7.40 -19.11 -2.81
C ALA A 79 -6.84 -17.73 -3.16
N ASN A 80 -7.75 -16.85 -3.55
CA ASN A 80 -7.50 -15.47 -3.92
C ASN A 80 -8.65 -14.61 -3.42
N VAL A 81 -8.33 -13.54 -2.69
CA VAL A 81 -9.29 -12.54 -2.23
C VAL A 81 -8.82 -11.18 -2.70
N ALA A 82 -9.59 -10.58 -3.62
CA ALA A 82 -9.30 -9.28 -4.20
C ALA A 82 -10.41 -8.27 -3.89
N GLY A 83 -10.06 -7.00 -3.98
CA GLY A 83 -11.01 -5.90 -3.91
C GLY A 83 -10.35 -4.56 -4.18
N ASP A 84 -11.18 -3.52 -4.15
CA ASP A 84 -10.74 -2.16 -4.35
C ASP A 84 -11.55 -1.18 -3.51
N LEU A 85 -10.97 -0.01 -3.30
CA LEU A 85 -11.61 1.09 -2.59
C LEU A 85 -11.18 2.42 -3.19
N ARG A 86 -12.12 3.36 -3.24
CA ARG A 86 -11.91 4.72 -3.76
C ARG A 86 -12.28 5.74 -2.68
N GLY A 87 -11.55 6.84 -2.65
CA GLY A 87 -11.85 7.96 -1.76
C GLY A 87 -10.96 9.16 -2.02
N PRO A 88 -11.09 10.23 -1.22
CA PRO A 88 -10.25 11.42 -1.34
C PRO A 88 -8.76 11.07 -1.19
N VAL A 89 -7.91 11.71 -1.97
CA VAL A 89 -6.43 11.52 -1.88
C VAL A 89 -5.88 11.84 -0.49
N SER A 90 -6.52 12.76 0.24
CA SER A 90 -6.19 13.09 1.63
C SER A 90 -6.40 11.94 2.62
N GLU A 91 -7.18 10.92 2.25
CA GLU A 91 -7.53 9.77 3.09
C GLU A 91 -6.78 8.49 2.67
N GLY A 92 -5.71 8.60 1.88
CA GLY A 92 -5.00 7.45 1.31
C GLY A 92 -4.68 6.35 2.32
N ALA A 93 -4.13 6.71 3.49
CA ALA A 93 -3.82 5.74 4.54
C ALA A 93 -5.08 5.06 5.10
N GLN A 94 -6.16 5.81 5.34
CA GLN A 94 -7.43 5.27 5.81
C GLN A 94 -8.05 4.31 4.78
N ILE A 95 -7.98 4.65 3.49
CA ILE A 95 -8.40 3.77 2.38
C ILE A 95 -7.59 2.47 2.41
N GLY A 96 -6.26 2.55 2.59
CA GLY A 96 -5.38 1.39 2.71
C GLY A 96 -5.77 0.46 3.84
N LYS A 97 -5.97 1.01 5.04
CA LYS A 97 -6.41 0.26 6.21
C LYS A 97 -7.79 -0.40 6.00
N ALA A 98 -8.77 0.36 5.52
CA ALA A 98 -10.14 -0.12 5.35
C ALA A 98 -10.23 -1.25 4.30
N LEU A 99 -9.47 -1.15 3.22
CA LEU A 99 -9.39 -2.22 2.23
C LEU A 99 -8.78 -3.49 2.85
N ALA A 100 -7.67 -3.36 3.59
CA ALA A 100 -7.03 -4.50 4.25
C ALA A 100 -7.99 -5.23 5.22
N GLU A 101 -8.68 -4.49 6.10
CA GLU A 101 -9.66 -5.06 7.04
C GLU A 101 -10.82 -5.77 6.31
N THR A 102 -11.28 -5.19 5.20
CA THR A 102 -12.32 -5.79 4.36
C THR A 102 -11.84 -7.12 3.76
N LEU A 103 -10.62 -7.17 3.22
CA LEU A 103 -10.09 -8.38 2.60
C LEU A 103 -9.78 -9.45 3.66
N LEU A 104 -9.25 -9.10 4.83
CA LEU A 104 -9.05 -10.04 5.95
C LEU A 104 -10.36 -10.67 6.41
N THR A 105 -11.42 -9.86 6.54
CA THR A 105 -12.75 -10.36 6.93
C THR A 105 -13.29 -11.38 5.92
N ARG A 106 -13.06 -11.16 4.62
CA ARG A 106 -13.47 -12.07 3.55
C ARG A 106 -12.59 -13.32 3.46
N ALA A 107 -11.29 -13.17 3.69
CA ALA A 107 -10.31 -14.24 3.66
C ALA A 107 -10.49 -15.22 4.85
N GLY A 108 -10.93 -14.70 6.00
CA GLY A 108 -11.13 -15.47 7.20
C GLY A 108 -9.82 -15.75 7.97
N PRO A 109 -9.93 -16.35 9.17
CA PRO A 109 -8.78 -16.64 10.02
C PRO A 109 -7.85 -17.67 9.38
N GLY A 110 -6.54 -17.54 9.61
CA GLY A 110 -5.52 -18.48 9.13
C GLY A 110 -5.31 -18.48 7.62
N PHE A 111 -5.71 -17.42 6.91
CA PHE A 111 -5.60 -17.39 5.44
C PHE A 111 -4.15 -17.55 4.93
N PHE A 112 -3.18 -16.98 5.66
CA PHE A 112 -1.76 -17.04 5.31
C PHE A 112 -1.00 -18.20 5.96
N GLY A 113 -1.65 -19.02 6.80
CA GLY A 113 -1.02 -20.04 7.63
C GLY A 113 -1.47 -19.95 9.08
#